data_AF-A0A0F8ZTN0-F1
#
_entry.id   AF-A0A0F8ZTN0-F1
#
_cell.length_a   1.000
_cell.length_b   1.000
_cell.length_c   1.000
_cell.angle_alpha   90.00
_cell.angle_beta   90.00
_cell.angle_gamma   90.00
#
_symmetry.space_group_name_H-M   'P 1'
#
loop_
_entity.id
_entity.type
_entity.pdbx_description
1 polymer ?
#
loop_
_entity_poly.entity_id
_entity_poly.type
_entity_poly.pdbx_seq_one_letter_code
_entity_poly.pdbx_strand_id
1 'polypeptide(L)'
;MNELAEATWRHWDFQHRHLGRLPYEEAFTDHNMVELGIRHPRQVTYRLFDRTWEAETGADFEWWIVDPVQRVLFPMLVQAKKMNRLGSYEDVGRRLGNDHARPLQIERLIEACRVGFTASQGQTVCAFIRYTPLYLFYNGPLQGQGGAASDRCRNSAVAREARGCSVAAAQDVRSALGDRVDLPAQDVRPVTLPWQCLLCCPTARVLGPGPLRVAGMLAGSAADGDGPWQYKVKLSQQAVKVSNPGILQVRRYFHDGQALADAIYDEQSPMGDGCTIIDPMDVTHRKSIPPGTAGEDLLVPLFRGGKRVYDIPSAESARDRARQQMAMFHAGIKRRANPHQYPVGLEEGLQRRETELLLNARRGDP
;
A
#
# COMPACT_ATOMS: atom_id res chain seq x y z
N MET A 1 -20.91 -1.92 -3.41
CA MET A 1 -20.52 -0.55 -3.02
C MET A 1 -21.53 0.50 -3.46
N ASN A 2 -21.79 0.73 -4.77
CA ASN A 2 -22.68 1.81 -5.20
C ASN A 2 -24.10 1.69 -4.59
N GLU A 3 -24.74 0.53 -4.72
CA GLU A 3 -26.07 0.26 -4.14
C GLU A 3 -26.13 0.49 -2.63
N LEU A 4 -25.07 0.10 -1.90
CA LEU A 4 -24.99 0.28 -0.45
C LEU A 4 -24.84 1.75 -0.05
N ALA A 5 -24.11 2.55 -0.84
CA ALA A 5 -24.06 4.00 -0.64
C ALA A 5 -25.43 4.63 -0.90
N GLU A 6 -26.11 4.26 -1.98
CA GLU A 6 -27.45 4.77 -2.28
C GLU A 6 -28.46 4.39 -1.20
N ALA A 7 -28.38 3.16 -0.68
CA ALA A 7 -29.21 2.70 0.44
C ALA A 7 -28.91 3.51 1.71
N THR A 8 -27.63 3.74 2.04
CA THR A 8 -27.21 4.56 3.18
C THR A 8 -27.76 5.98 3.08
N TRP A 9 -27.66 6.60 1.89
CA TRP A 9 -28.22 7.92 1.63
C TRP A 9 -29.74 7.97 1.86
N ARG A 10 -30.47 6.99 1.31
CA ARG A 10 -31.93 6.91 1.44
C ARG A 10 -32.37 6.65 2.88
N HIS A 11 -31.67 5.76 3.59
CA HIS A 11 -31.94 5.48 5.00
C HIS A 11 -31.73 6.72 5.85
N TRP A 12 -30.62 7.44 5.64
CA TRP A 12 -30.35 8.69 6.34
C TRP A 12 -31.46 9.73 6.07
N ASP A 13 -31.84 9.94 4.80
CA ASP A 13 -32.85 10.93 4.42
C ASP A 13 -34.23 10.59 5.01
N PHE A 14 -34.63 9.31 4.93
CA PHE A 14 -35.88 8.84 5.51
C PHE A 14 -35.92 9.06 7.01
N GLN A 15 -34.86 8.67 7.72
CA GLN A 15 -34.78 8.81 9.19
C GLN A 15 -34.78 10.28 9.61
N HIS A 16 -34.06 11.14 8.89
CA HIS A 16 -34.05 12.58 9.13
C HIS A 16 -35.45 13.20 8.97
N ARG A 17 -36.15 12.89 7.87
CA ARG A 17 -37.44 13.51 7.54
C ARG A 17 -38.61 12.96 8.35
N HIS A 18 -38.62 11.65 8.60
CA HIS A 18 -39.80 10.98 9.16
C HIS A 18 -39.67 10.61 10.64
N LEU A 19 -38.46 10.37 11.14
CA LEU A 19 -38.26 9.94 12.54
C LEU A 19 -37.64 11.04 13.41
N GLY A 20 -37.10 12.11 12.80
CA GLY A 20 -36.45 13.20 13.52
C GLY A 20 -35.18 12.78 14.30
N ARG A 21 -34.68 11.55 14.08
CA ARG A 21 -33.48 11.01 14.73
C ARG A 21 -32.68 10.20 13.73
N LEU A 22 -31.36 10.22 13.88
CA LEU A 22 -30.42 9.40 13.12
C LEU A 22 -29.85 8.32 14.04
N PRO A 23 -29.60 7.11 13.54
CA PRO A 23 -28.94 6.08 14.32
C PRO A 23 -27.49 6.49 14.60
N TYR A 24 -26.87 5.76 15.53
CA TYR A 24 -25.47 5.90 15.84
C TYR A 24 -24.59 5.54 14.63
N GLU A 25 -23.36 6.01 14.65
CA GLU A 25 -22.41 5.84 13.55
C GLU A 25 -22.06 4.37 13.32
N GLU A 26 -21.89 3.63 14.41
CA GLU A 26 -21.58 2.22 14.45
C GLU A 26 -22.63 1.40 13.70
N ALA A 27 -23.91 1.79 13.75
CA ALA A 27 -24.97 1.10 13.02
C ALA A 27 -24.81 1.22 11.50
N PHE A 28 -24.32 2.36 10.99
CA PHE A 28 -24.01 2.50 9.56
C PHE A 28 -22.78 1.68 9.18
N THR A 29 -21.74 1.68 10.02
CA THR A 29 -20.52 0.91 9.80
C THR A 29 -20.79 -0.58 9.79
N ASP A 30 -21.47 -1.10 10.80
CA ASP A 30 -21.81 -2.52 10.91
C ASP A 30 -22.61 -2.99 9.71
N HIS A 31 -23.69 -2.28 9.37
CA HIS A 31 -24.53 -2.64 8.23
C HIS A 31 -23.73 -2.66 6.92
N ASN A 32 -22.97 -1.60 6.62
CA ASN A 32 -22.24 -1.51 5.36
C ASN A 32 -21.11 -2.54 5.27
N MET A 33 -20.35 -2.76 6.35
CA MET A 33 -19.23 -3.70 6.34
C MET A 33 -19.70 -5.15 6.27
N VAL A 34 -20.75 -5.51 7.01
CA VAL A 34 -21.35 -6.86 6.94
C VAL A 34 -21.88 -7.13 5.54
N GLU A 35 -22.63 -6.20 4.95
CA GLU A 35 -23.15 -6.35 3.59
C GLU A 35 -22.04 -6.48 2.55
N LEU A 36 -20.95 -5.72 2.68
CA LEU A 36 -19.79 -5.88 1.81
C LEU A 36 -19.13 -7.25 1.98
N GLY A 37 -18.98 -7.74 3.20
CA GLY A 37 -18.46 -9.08 3.49
C GLY A 37 -19.33 -10.20 2.92
N ILE A 38 -20.66 -10.09 3.03
CA ILE A 38 -21.60 -11.06 2.46
C ILE A 38 -21.52 -11.09 0.93
N ARG A 39 -21.47 -9.92 0.29
CA ARG A 39 -21.46 -9.80 -1.18
C ARG A 39 -20.10 -10.19 -1.78
N HIS A 40 -19.02 -10.00 -1.03
CA HIS A 40 -17.65 -10.17 -1.51
C HIS A 40 -16.74 -10.92 -0.50
N PRO A 41 -17.12 -12.14 -0.06
CA PRO A 41 -16.48 -12.82 1.07
C PRO A 41 -15.02 -13.23 0.84
N ARG A 42 -14.58 -13.26 -0.42
CA ARG A 42 -13.20 -13.58 -0.81
C ARG A 42 -12.36 -12.36 -1.14
N GLN A 43 -12.94 -11.17 -1.20
CA GLN A 43 -12.31 -9.95 -1.71
C GLN A 43 -12.32 -8.81 -0.70
N VAL A 44 -13.21 -8.87 0.31
CA VAL A 44 -13.33 -7.88 1.37
C VAL A 44 -13.12 -8.57 2.71
N THR A 45 -12.15 -8.07 3.47
CA THR A 45 -11.91 -8.46 4.86
C THR A 45 -11.88 -7.19 5.71
N TYR A 46 -12.46 -7.21 6.89
CA TYR A 46 -12.43 -6.09 7.82
C TYR A 46 -12.37 -6.59 9.27
N ARG A 47 -11.92 -5.73 10.18
CA ARG A 47 -11.92 -5.99 11.62
C ARG A 47 -12.25 -4.70 12.35
N LEU A 48 -13.36 -4.74 13.09
CA LEU A 48 -13.79 -3.63 13.95
C LEU A 48 -12.87 -3.54 15.16
N PHE A 49 -12.58 -2.32 15.58
CA PHE A 49 -11.75 -2.03 16.73
C PHE A 49 -12.58 -1.72 17.96
N ASP A 50 -12.08 -2.15 19.11
CA ASP A 50 -12.61 -1.70 20.40
C ASP A 50 -11.95 -0.36 20.80
N ARG A 51 -12.35 0.19 21.96
CA ARG A 51 -11.82 1.45 22.48
C ARG A 51 -10.31 1.44 22.73
N THR A 52 -9.74 0.26 23.00
CA THR A 52 -8.29 0.12 23.25
C THR A 52 -7.54 0.30 21.94
N TRP A 53 -7.97 -0.42 20.91
CA TRP A 53 -7.42 -0.29 19.57
C TRP A 53 -7.66 1.10 18.97
N GLU A 54 -8.83 1.70 19.19
CA GLU A 54 -9.13 3.06 18.73
C GLU A 54 -8.21 4.09 19.42
N ALA A 55 -7.92 3.93 20.71
CA ALA A 55 -6.96 4.80 21.40
C ALA A 55 -5.53 4.63 20.86
N GLU A 56 -5.15 3.42 20.46
CA GLU A 56 -3.83 3.14 19.91
C GLU A 56 -3.68 3.55 18.46
N THR A 57 -4.74 3.46 17.65
CA THR A 57 -4.67 3.63 16.19
C THR A 57 -5.33 4.90 15.71
N GLY A 58 -6.29 5.46 16.45
CA GLY A 58 -7.16 6.53 15.98
C GLY A 58 -8.17 6.09 14.91
N ALA A 59 -8.39 4.78 14.73
CA ALA A 59 -9.30 4.19 13.75
C ALA A 59 -10.44 3.41 14.44
N ASP A 60 -11.59 3.34 13.78
CA ASP A 60 -12.72 2.52 14.21
C ASP A 60 -12.60 1.08 13.71
N PHE A 61 -11.93 0.88 12.58
CA PHE A 61 -11.71 -0.44 12.00
C PHE A 61 -10.56 -0.45 11.00
N GLU A 62 -10.07 -1.65 10.73
CA GLU A 62 -9.23 -1.92 9.57
C GLU A 62 -10.05 -2.54 8.43
N TRP A 63 -9.70 -2.17 7.20
CA TRP A 63 -10.37 -2.62 6.00
C TRP A 63 -9.38 -3.02 4.92
N TRP A 64 -9.60 -4.19 4.33
CA TRP A 64 -8.73 -4.81 3.36
C TRP A 64 -9.52 -5.16 2.10
N ILE A 65 -8.99 -4.74 0.97
CA ILE A 65 -9.40 -5.26 -0.34
C ILE A 65 -8.30 -6.19 -0.81
N VAL A 66 -8.67 -7.45 -1.10
CA VAL A 66 -7.75 -8.50 -1.55
C VAL A 66 -8.08 -8.95 -2.97
N ASP A 67 -7.07 -9.43 -3.69
CA ASP A 67 -7.25 -10.01 -5.01
C ASP A 67 -7.74 -11.47 -4.94
N PRO A 68 -8.07 -12.10 -6.09
CA PRO A 68 -8.53 -13.50 -6.12
C PRO A 68 -7.54 -14.53 -5.55
N VAL A 69 -6.24 -14.19 -5.43
CA VAL A 69 -5.20 -15.05 -4.83
C VAL A 69 -4.86 -14.64 -3.38
N GLN A 70 -5.75 -13.87 -2.73
CA GLN A 70 -5.64 -13.41 -1.34
C GLN A 70 -4.47 -12.45 -1.08
N ARG A 71 -3.91 -11.82 -2.12
CA ARG A 71 -2.93 -10.76 -1.92
C ARG A 71 -3.65 -9.48 -1.51
N VAL A 72 -3.16 -8.85 -0.47
CA VAL A 72 -3.63 -7.54 -0.03
C VAL A 72 -3.32 -6.49 -1.09
N LEU A 73 -4.37 -5.86 -1.62
CA LEU A 73 -4.26 -4.76 -2.58
C LEU A 73 -4.29 -3.41 -1.86
N PHE A 74 -5.24 -3.24 -0.94
CA PHE A 74 -5.45 -1.98 -0.21
C PHE A 74 -5.69 -2.24 1.27
N PRO A 75 -4.63 -2.21 2.10
CA PRO A 75 -4.76 -2.17 3.55
C PRO A 75 -5.09 -0.75 4.01
N MET A 76 -6.17 -0.58 4.77
CA MET A 76 -6.68 0.72 5.18
C MET A 76 -6.99 0.69 6.67
N LEU A 77 -6.58 1.74 7.38
CA LEU A 77 -7.15 2.09 8.68
C LEU A 77 -8.20 3.15 8.43
N VAL A 78 -9.40 2.93 8.96
CA VAL A 78 -10.56 3.75 8.64
C VAL A 78 -11.15 4.32 9.92
N GLN A 79 -11.26 5.65 9.97
CA GLN A 79 -12.15 6.33 10.89
C GLN A 79 -13.47 6.63 10.18
N ALA A 80 -14.57 6.11 10.69
CA ALA A 80 -15.90 6.44 10.20
C ALA A 80 -16.37 7.78 10.81
N LYS A 81 -17.19 8.50 10.05
CA LYS A 81 -17.92 9.68 10.52
C LYS A 81 -19.30 9.80 9.89
N LYS A 82 -20.36 9.88 10.70
CA LYS A 82 -21.73 10.10 10.21
C LYS A 82 -22.11 11.58 10.23
N MET A 83 -22.69 12.07 9.14
CA MET A 83 -23.23 13.43 9.07
C MET A 83 -24.43 13.60 10.03
N ASN A 84 -24.40 14.66 10.83
CA ASN A 84 -25.50 15.05 11.71
C ASN A 84 -26.60 15.80 10.94
N ARG A 85 -27.70 16.11 11.64
CA ARG A 85 -28.88 16.77 11.04
C ARG A 85 -28.60 18.22 10.59
N LEU A 86 -27.51 18.82 11.05
CA LEU A 86 -27.07 20.17 10.70
C LEU A 86 -26.10 20.19 9.49
N GLY A 87 -25.76 19.02 8.94
CA GLY A 87 -24.81 18.93 7.82
C GLY A 87 -23.35 19.06 8.25
N SER A 88 -23.01 18.61 9.45
CA SER A 88 -21.64 18.56 9.98
C SER A 88 -21.28 17.16 10.46
N TYR A 89 -19.98 16.87 10.55
CA TYR A 89 -19.46 15.68 11.22
C TYR A 89 -18.92 16.10 12.59
N GLU A 90 -19.45 15.47 13.63
CA GLU A 90 -19.08 15.77 15.01
C GLU A 90 -17.76 15.10 15.39
N ASP A 91 -17.00 15.78 16.24
CA ASP A 91 -15.80 15.22 16.89
C ASP A 91 -14.75 14.68 15.91
N VAL A 92 -14.59 15.30 14.74
CA VAL A 92 -13.48 14.97 13.81
C VAL A 92 -12.15 15.46 14.37
N GLY A 93 -12.17 16.65 14.97
CA GLY A 93 -11.04 17.25 15.68
C GLY A 93 -10.97 16.89 17.15
N ARG A 94 -11.54 15.75 17.56
CA ARG A 94 -11.43 15.30 18.95
C ARG A 94 -10.00 14.90 19.29
N ARG A 95 -9.63 15.12 20.55
CA ARG A 95 -8.37 14.62 21.12
C ARG A 95 -8.58 13.23 21.72
N LEU A 96 -7.51 12.44 21.75
CA LEU A 96 -7.54 11.15 22.42
C LEU A 96 -7.45 11.36 23.94
N GLY A 97 -8.58 11.26 24.63
CA GLY A 97 -8.68 11.50 26.08
C GLY A 97 -8.84 12.99 26.42
N ASN A 98 -8.86 13.30 27.72
CA ASN A 98 -9.21 14.64 28.23
C ASN A 98 -8.02 15.60 28.36
N ASP A 99 -6.82 15.16 27.99
CA ASP A 99 -5.59 15.94 28.14
C ASP A 99 -5.29 16.74 26.86
N HIS A 100 -5.21 18.06 26.97
CA HIS A 100 -4.91 18.97 25.87
C HIS A 100 -3.52 18.75 25.25
N ALA A 101 -2.58 18.12 25.97
CA ALA A 101 -1.27 17.74 25.44
C ALA A 101 -1.33 16.54 24.49
N ARG A 102 -2.43 15.77 24.48
CA ARG A 102 -2.57 14.60 23.61
C ARG A 102 -2.92 15.00 22.17
N PRO A 103 -2.42 14.24 21.18
CA PRO A 103 -2.66 14.52 19.76
C PRO A 103 -4.14 14.35 19.41
N LEU A 104 -4.53 14.95 18.27
CA LEU A 104 -5.84 14.71 17.70
C LEU A 104 -5.98 13.24 17.27
N GLN A 105 -7.18 12.67 17.34
CA GLN A 105 -7.44 11.32 16.87
C GLN A 105 -6.98 11.11 15.41
N ILE A 106 -7.26 12.09 14.55
CA ILE A 106 -6.83 12.08 13.14
C ILE A 106 -5.31 12.08 12.97
N GLU A 107 -4.58 12.76 13.86
CA GLU A 107 -3.11 12.75 13.84
C GLU A 107 -2.57 11.39 14.28
N ARG A 108 -3.24 10.75 15.25
CA ARG A 108 -2.92 9.38 15.65
C ARG A 108 -3.15 8.38 14.53
N LEU A 109 -4.25 8.51 13.79
CA LEU A 109 -4.55 7.70 12.61
C LEU A 109 -3.46 7.78 11.54
N ILE A 110 -3.05 9.00 11.21
CA ILE A 110 -1.98 9.26 10.24
C ILE A 110 -0.66 8.64 10.73
N GLU A 111 -0.33 8.85 12.01
CA GLU A 111 0.90 8.36 12.60
C GLU A 111 0.94 6.83 12.65
N ALA A 112 -0.14 6.18 13.07
CA ALA A 112 -0.24 4.71 13.12
C ALA A 112 0.02 4.07 11.75
N CYS A 113 -0.46 4.68 10.67
CA CYS A 113 -0.18 4.23 9.30
C CYS A 113 1.27 4.49 8.86
N ARG A 114 1.92 5.53 9.40
CA ARG A 114 3.28 5.94 9.03
C ARG A 114 4.35 5.05 9.68
N VAL A 115 4.23 4.82 10.98
CA VAL A 115 5.23 4.10 11.79
C VAL A 115 4.87 2.63 12.05
N GLY A 116 3.63 2.23 11.71
CA GLY A 116 3.08 0.95 12.11
C GLY A 116 2.66 0.96 13.58
N PHE A 117 1.92 -0.05 14.00
CA PHE A 117 1.47 -0.18 15.38
C PHE A 117 1.40 -1.67 15.75
N THR A 118 1.65 -1.97 17.01
CA THR A 118 1.51 -3.31 17.58
C THR A 118 0.52 -3.20 18.71
N ALA A 119 -0.53 -4.02 18.73
CA ALA A 119 -1.46 -3.97 19.85
C ALA A 119 -0.78 -4.33 21.15
N SER A 120 -1.16 -3.64 22.22
CA SER A 120 -0.85 -4.03 23.61
C SER A 120 -1.30 -5.45 23.96
N GLN A 121 -2.24 -6.05 23.21
CA GLN A 121 -2.73 -7.43 23.41
C GLN A 121 -1.95 -8.52 22.66
N GLY A 122 -0.73 -8.24 22.16
CA GLY A 122 0.13 -9.28 21.57
C GLY A 122 -0.30 -9.79 20.19
N GLN A 123 -1.31 -9.18 19.57
CA GLN A 123 -1.61 -9.39 18.15
C GLN A 123 -0.74 -8.44 17.31
N THR A 124 0.19 -9.04 16.56
CA THR A 124 1.01 -8.33 15.58
C THR A 124 0.14 -7.83 14.44
N VAL A 125 -0.20 -6.54 14.44
CA VAL A 125 -0.52 -5.87 13.18
C VAL A 125 0.80 -5.66 12.46
N CYS A 126 0.89 -6.17 11.25
CA CYS A 126 2.15 -6.38 10.58
C CYS A 126 2.89 -5.03 10.42
N ALA A 127 3.97 -4.82 11.19
CA ALA A 127 4.81 -3.62 11.14
C ALA A 127 5.42 -3.32 9.75
N PHE A 128 5.23 -4.23 8.79
CA PHE A 128 5.70 -4.16 7.42
C PHE A 128 4.61 -3.77 6.40
N ILE A 129 3.33 -3.75 6.80
CA ILE A 129 2.22 -3.37 5.93
C ILE A 129 1.96 -1.87 6.11
N ARG A 130 2.17 -1.07 5.05
CA ARG A 130 1.80 0.35 5.06
C ARG A 130 0.30 0.48 4.87
N TYR A 131 -0.38 0.79 5.96
CA TYR A 131 -1.80 1.12 5.92
C TYR A 131 -2.05 2.48 5.29
N THR A 132 -3.24 2.62 4.72
CA THR A 132 -3.77 3.90 4.25
C THR A 132 -4.64 4.51 5.34
N PRO A 133 -4.35 5.73 5.82
CA PRO A 133 -5.24 6.40 6.76
C PRO A 133 -6.40 7.04 5.99
N LEU A 134 -7.61 6.54 6.21
CA LEU A 134 -8.82 6.99 5.53
C LEU A 134 -9.88 7.44 6.51
N TYR A 135 -10.67 8.42 6.06
CA TYR A 135 -11.99 8.70 6.63
C TYR A 135 -13.07 8.12 5.74
N LEU A 136 -14.08 7.49 6.34
CA LEU A 136 -15.31 7.05 5.69
C LEU A 136 -16.48 7.87 6.23
N PHE A 137 -17.08 8.68 5.37
CA PHE A 137 -18.20 9.55 5.69
C PHE A 137 -19.53 8.94 5.26
N TYR A 138 -20.48 8.82 6.19
CA TYR A 138 -21.87 8.46 5.90
C TYR A 138 -22.73 9.72 5.77
N ASN A 139 -23.34 9.88 4.60
CA ASN A 139 -23.92 11.13 4.15
C ASN A 139 -25.40 10.99 3.80
N GLY A 140 -26.10 12.11 3.89
CA GLY A 140 -27.42 12.30 3.33
C GLY A 140 -27.52 13.61 2.55
N PRO A 141 -28.73 14.05 2.19
CA PRO A 141 -28.93 15.30 1.47
C PRO A 141 -28.43 16.53 2.25
N LEU A 142 -27.56 17.31 1.61
CA LEU A 142 -27.14 18.62 2.12
C LEU A 142 -28.20 19.67 1.77
N GLN A 143 -28.70 20.40 2.77
CA GLN A 143 -29.61 21.54 2.57
C GLN A 143 -28.78 22.82 2.28
N GLY A 144 -29.23 23.64 1.32
CA GLY A 144 -28.50 24.83 0.86
C GLY A 144 -27.63 24.58 -0.37
N GLN A 145 -27.50 25.59 -1.22
CA GLN A 145 -27.29 25.47 -2.66
C GLN A 145 -26.04 24.70 -3.15
N GLY A 146 -26.27 23.85 -4.15
CA GLY A 146 -25.81 24.12 -5.52
C GLY A 146 -24.32 24.35 -5.75
N GLY A 147 -23.59 23.27 -6.02
CA GLY A 147 -22.23 23.35 -6.52
C GLY A 147 -21.61 21.97 -6.48
N ALA A 148 -21.57 21.30 -7.64
CA ALA A 148 -20.83 20.06 -7.79
C ALA A 148 -19.41 20.27 -7.28
N ALA A 149 -19.03 19.60 -6.20
CA ALA A 149 -17.62 19.38 -5.93
C ALA A 149 -17.12 18.59 -7.14
N SER A 150 -16.45 19.31 -8.05
CA SER A 150 -15.92 18.86 -9.33
C SER A 150 -15.70 17.35 -9.35
N ASP A 151 -16.39 16.66 -10.26
CA ASP A 151 -16.41 15.21 -10.42
C ASP A 151 -15.00 14.62 -10.57
N ARG A 152 -14.30 14.44 -9.43
CA ARG A 152 -13.05 13.69 -9.34
C ARG A 152 -13.29 12.21 -9.70
N CYS A 153 -14.55 11.77 -9.61
CA CYS A 153 -14.98 10.52 -10.20
C CYS A 153 -15.11 10.69 -11.71
N ARG A 154 -14.27 10.02 -12.49
CA ARG A 154 -14.38 10.02 -13.97
C ARG A 154 -15.58 9.22 -14.50
N ASN A 155 -16.38 8.62 -13.60
CA ASN A 155 -17.56 7.87 -13.97
C ASN A 155 -18.78 8.81 -13.95
N SER A 156 -19.22 9.23 -15.14
CA SER A 156 -20.38 10.11 -15.34
C SER A 156 -21.72 9.46 -14.95
N ALA A 157 -21.75 8.15 -14.67
CA ALA A 157 -22.95 7.44 -14.23
C ALA A 157 -23.15 7.46 -12.71
N VAL A 158 -22.32 8.16 -11.94
CA VAL A 158 -22.43 8.20 -10.48
C VAL A 158 -23.52 9.17 -10.05
N ALA A 159 -24.66 8.63 -9.65
CA ALA A 159 -25.77 9.39 -9.07
C ALA A 159 -25.34 10.13 -7.79
N ARG A 160 -26.06 11.20 -7.43
CA ARG A 160 -25.77 11.97 -6.20
C ARG A 160 -25.81 11.09 -4.96
N GLU A 161 -26.75 10.17 -4.93
CA GLU A 161 -27.02 9.21 -3.85
C GLU A 161 -25.83 8.27 -3.60
N ALA A 162 -24.98 8.05 -4.59
CA ALA A 162 -23.75 7.27 -4.44
C ALA A 162 -22.74 7.91 -3.48
N ARG A 163 -22.93 9.20 -3.12
CA ARG A 163 -22.17 9.85 -2.06
C ARG A 163 -22.64 9.49 -0.67
N GLY A 164 -23.70 8.68 -0.50
CA GLY A 164 -24.14 8.19 0.81
C GLY A 164 -23.01 7.54 1.62
N CYS A 165 -22.01 6.98 0.93
CA CYS A 165 -20.71 6.65 1.50
C CYS A 165 -19.61 7.35 0.68
N SER A 166 -18.84 8.22 1.32
CA SER A 166 -17.70 8.90 0.68
C SER A 166 -16.43 8.71 1.49
N VAL A 167 -15.27 8.67 0.83
CA VAL A 167 -13.96 8.50 1.46
C VAL A 167 -13.05 9.67 1.17
N ALA A 168 -12.13 9.95 2.08
CA ALA A 168 -11.03 10.89 1.89
C ALA A 168 -9.77 10.41 2.63
N ALA A 169 -8.60 10.86 2.17
CA ALA A 169 -7.35 10.65 2.91
C ALA A 169 -7.41 11.45 4.21
N ALA A 170 -6.93 10.87 5.30
CA ALA A 170 -6.92 11.55 6.60
C ALA A 170 -6.11 12.85 6.57
N GLN A 171 -5.07 12.95 5.74
CA GLN A 171 -4.30 14.19 5.57
C GLN A 171 -5.16 15.32 5.00
N ASP A 172 -5.95 15.03 3.96
CA ASP A 172 -6.84 16.02 3.35
C ASP A 172 -7.94 16.45 4.32
N VAL A 173 -8.47 15.51 5.10
CA VAL A 173 -9.45 15.80 6.16
C VAL A 173 -8.82 16.67 7.26
N ARG A 174 -7.58 16.37 7.68
CA ARG A 174 -6.85 17.18 8.68
C ARG A 174 -6.64 18.61 8.20
N SER A 175 -6.29 18.78 6.93
CA SER A 175 -6.15 20.10 6.30
C SER A 175 -7.48 20.84 6.22
N ALA A 176 -8.57 20.16 5.84
CA ALA A 176 -9.91 20.75 5.81
C ALA A 176 -10.45 21.09 7.21
N LEU A 177 -10.05 20.34 8.24
CA LEU A 177 -10.48 20.54 9.62
C LEU A 177 -9.98 21.86 10.21
N GLY A 178 -8.72 22.21 10.00
CA GLY A 178 -8.08 23.35 10.68
C GLY A 178 -8.06 23.16 12.21
N ASP A 179 -8.44 24.17 12.96
CA ASP A 179 -8.49 24.13 14.45
C ASP A 179 -9.89 23.77 15.01
N ARG A 180 -10.80 23.33 14.13
CA ARG A 180 -12.19 23.02 14.51
C ARG A 180 -12.30 21.64 15.14
N VAL A 181 -13.30 21.48 16.00
CA VAL A 181 -13.72 20.18 16.54
C VAL A 181 -14.67 19.48 15.57
N ASP A 182 -15.69 20.21 15.10
CA ASP A 182 -16.66 19.71 14.14
C ASP A 182 -16.31 20.15 12.72
N LEU A 183 -16.59 19.28 11.75
CA LEU A 183 -16.26 19.50 10.35
C LEU A 183 -17.53 19.65 9.50
N PRO A 184 -17.85 20.87 9.02
CA PRO A 184 -18.97 21.08 8.11
C PRO A 184 -18.81 20.24 6.84
N ALA A 185 -19.88 19.57 6.41
CA ALA A 185 -19.80 18.65 5.29
C ALA A 185 -19.44 19.35 3.97
N GLN A 186 -19.82 20.62 3.81
CA GLN A 186 -19.45 21.45 2.68
C GLN A 186 -17.93 21.67 2.57
N ASP A 187 -17.20 21.69 3.69
CA ASP A 187 -15.77 22.00 3.73
C ASP A 187 -14.91 20.77 3.39
N VAL A 188 -15.38 19.57 3.73
CA VAL A 188 -14.69 18.31 3.40
C VAL A 188 -15.12 17.74 2.04
N ARG A 189 -16.29 18.15 1.52
CA ARG A 189 -16.81 17.68 0.22
C ARG A 189 -15.82 17.82 -0.96
N PRO A 190 -15.00 18.88 -1.07
CA PRO A 190 -14.02 19.00 -2.16
C PRO A 190 -12.93 17.93 -2.15
N VAL A 191 -12.65 17.33 -1.00
CA VAL A 191 -11.60 16.31 -0.83
C VAL A 191 -12.15 14.89 -0.75
N THR A 192 -13.47 14.70 -0.73
CA THR A 192 -14.09 13.38 -0.67
C THR A 192 -14.46 12.82 -2.04
N LEU A 193 -14.35 11.50 -2.16
CA LEU A 193 -14.77 10.71 -3.32
C LEU A 193 -15.87 9.74 -2.90
N PRO A 194 -16.86 9.43 -3.76
CA PRO A 194 -17.71 8.26 -3.54
C PRO A 194 -16.84 7.00 -3.31
N TRP A 195 -17.14 6.19 -2.31
CA TRP A 195 -16.27 5.08 -1.90
C TRP A 195 -15.99 4.04 -3.01
N GLN A 196 -16.87 3.88 -4.01
CA GLN A 196 -16.62 3.03 -5.17
C GLN A 196 -15.42 3.50 -6.01
N CYS A 197 -15.03 4.77 -5.87
CA CYS A 197 -13.86 5.33 -6.54
C CYS A 197 -12.57 4.64 -6.13
N LEU A 198 -12.49 4.06 -4.92
CA LEU A 198 -11.37 3.23 -4.46
C LEU A 198 -10.99 2.15 -5.48
N LEU A 199 -12.00 1.62 -6.18
CA LEU A 199 -11.84 0.55 -7.17
C LEU A 199 -11.78 1.08 -8.62
N CYS A 200 -12.62 2.06 -8.96
CA CYS A 200 -12.83 2.46 -10.36
C CYS A 200 -11.99 3.66 -10.83
N CYS A 201 -11.44 4.47 -9.93
CA CYS A 201 -10.74 5.71 -10.30
C CYS A 201 -9.21 5.62 -10.06
N PRO A 202 -8.37 5.96 -11.04
CA PRO A 202 -6.93 6.10 -10.83
C PRO A 202 -6.58 7.12 -9.72
N THR A 203 -7.42 8.15 -9.56
CA THR A 203 -7.28 9.21 -8.53
C THR A 203 -7.43 8.67 -7.11
N ALA A 204 -8.20 7.59 -6.89
CA ALA A 204 -8.31 6.99 -5.56
C ALA A 204 -7.09 6.12 -5.22
N ARG A 205 -6.27 5.72 -6.21
CA ARG A 205 -4.96 5.11 -5.97
C ARG A 205 -3.93 6.12 -5.42
N VAL A 206 -4.22 7.42 -5.50
CA VAL A 206 -3.45 8.50 -4.86
C VAL A 206 -3.77 8.59 -3.36
N LEU A 207 -4.92 8.05 -2.93
CA LEU A 207 -5.25 7.95 -1.51
C LEU A 207 -4.49 6.81 -0.82
N GLY A 208 -4.13 5.75 -1.55
CA GLY A 208 -3.33 4.63 -1.03
C GLY A 208 -1.88 5.02 -0.74
N PRO A 209 -1.11 4.18 -0.02
CA PRO A 209 0.33 4.36 0.05
C PRO A 209 0.82 4.27 -1.40
N GLY A 210 1.72 5.17 -1.80
CA GLY A 210 2.42 5.02 -3.08
C GLY A 210 2.88 3.57 -3.27
N PRO A 211 3.09 3.13 -4.54
CA PRO A 211 3.26 1.72 -4.91
C PRO A 211 4.07 0.98 -3.86
N LEU A 212 3.54 -0.16 -3.39
CA LEU A 212 4.19 -1.07 -2.43
C LEU A 212 5.69 -0.96 -2.60
N ARG A 213 6.33 -0.23 -1.69
CA ARG A 213 7.78 -0.20 -1.64
C ARG A 213 8.14 -1.63 -1.29
N VAL A 214 8.66 -2.36 -2.27
CA VAL A 214 9.45 -3.57 -2.00
C VAL A 214 10.43 -3.13 -0.93
N ALA A 215 10.26 -3.65 0.28
CA ALA A 215 11.22 -3.43 1.33
C ALA A 215 12.52 -4.08 0.82
N GLY A 216 13.39 -3.28 0.23
CA GLY A 216 14.78 -3.65 0.07
C GLY A 216 15.29 -3.88 1.48
N MET A 217 15.45 -5.15 1.85
CA MET A 217 16.15 -5.50 3.06
C MET A 217 17.61 -5.09 2.84
N LEU A 218 18.04 -3.99 3.46
CA LEU A 218 19.44 -3.61 3.48
C LEU A 218 20.17 -4.60 4.41
N ALA A 219 20.89 -5.56 3.82
CA ALA A 219 21.96 -6.25 4.52
C ALA A 219 23.11 -5.25 4.67
N GLY A 220 23.48 -4.94 5.90
CA GLY A 220 24.65 -4.12 6.16
C GLY A 220 25.90 -4.92 5.86
N SER A 221 26.66 -4.50 4.87
CA SER A 221 28.08 -4.81 4.76
C SER A 221 28.83 -3.70 5.51
N ALA A 222 29.78 -4.08 6.37
CA ALA A 222 30.60 -3.14 7.13
C ALA A 222 32.05 -3.35 6.71
N ALA A 223 32.75 -2.26 6.41
CA ALA A 223 34.20 -2.22 6.38
C ALA A 223 34.65 -1.73 7.76
N ASP A 224 35.34 -2.56 8.53
CA ASP A 224 36.10 -2.10 9.69
C ASP A 224 37.42 -1.48 9.15
N GLY A 225 37.41 -0.19 8.84
CA GLY A 225 38.59 0.53 8.31
C GLY A 225 38.92 0.21 6.84
N ASP A 226 40.22 0.13 6.51
CA ASP A 226 40.77 -0.22 5.17
C ASP A 226 40.72 -1.73 4.84
N GLY A 227 40.03 -2.53 5.66
CA GLY A 227 39.87 -3.96 5.44
C GLY A 227 38.91 -4.32 4.28
N PRO A 228 39.01 -5.54 3.73
CA PRO A 228 38.05 -6.03 2.74
C PRO A 228 36.64 -6.11 3.33
N TRP A 229 35.62 -5.91 2.49
CA TRP A 229 34.21 -5.95 2.89
C TRP A 229 33.83 -7.29 3.54
N GLN A 230 33.22 -7.23 4.73
CA GLN A 230 32.69 -8.41 5.39
C GLN A 230 31.17 -8.51 5.18
N TYR A 231 30.75 -9.63 4.60
CA TYR A 231 29.34 -9.92 4.34
C TYR A 231 28.66 -10.49 5.59
N LYS A 232 27.51 -9.92 5.95
CA LYS A 232 26.70 -10.35 7.10
C LYS A 232 25.36 -10.89 6.62
N VAL A 233 24.93 -12.03 7.18
CA VAL A 233 23.60 -12.62 6.92
C VAL A 233 22.78 -12.57 8.20
N LYS A 234 21.54 -12.07 8.12
CA LYS A 234 20.59 -12.16 9.23
C LYS A 234 19.86 -13.50 9.16
N LEU A 235 20.07 -14.34 10.18
CA LEU A 235 19.29 -15.57 10.36
C LEU A 235 17.85 -15.22 10.76
N SER A 236 16.87 -15.75 10.02
CA SER A 236 15.46 -15.69 10.35
C SER A 236 14.86 -17.09 10.33
N GLN A 237 13.77 -17.32 11.06
CA GLN A 237 13.08 -18.61 11.12
C GLN A 237 12.37 -18.99 9.79
N GLN A 238 12.29 -18.07 8.82
CA GLN A 238 11.68 -18.29 7.50
C GLN A 238 12.68 -17.95 6.39
N ALA A 239 12.83 -18.83 5.39
CA ALA A 239 13.75 -18.65 4.26
C ALA A 239 13.51 -17.33 3.49
N VAL A 240 12.25 -16.89 3.38
CA VAL A 240 11.82 -15.62 2.76
C VAL A 240 12.39 -14.36 3.45
N LYS A 241 12.92 -14.49 4.68
CA LYS A 241 13.44 -13.37 5.49
C LYS A 241 14.96 -13.39 5.62
N VAL A 242 15.65 -14.22 4.85
CA VAL A 242 17.11 -14.18 4.74
C VAL A 242 17.49 -13.06 3.78
N SER A 243 18.45 -12.24 4.18
CA SER A 243 18.98 -11.15 3.35
C SER A 243 20.07 -11.66 2.43
N ASN A 244 20.01 -11.33 1.13
CA ASN A 244 21.08 -11.62 0.18
C ASN A 244 22.34 -10.78 0.51
N PRO A 245 23.48 -11.40 0.82
CA PRO A 245 24.72 -10.70 1.11
C PRO A 245 25.37 -10.20 -0.19
N GLY A 246 25.98 -9.01 -0.19
CA GLY A 246 26.70 -8.51 -1.37
C GLY A 246 26.56 -7.01 -1.63
N ILE A 247 27.37 -6.49 -2.55
CA ILE A 247 27.06 -5.24 -3.26
C ILE A 247 26.26 -5.64 -4.49
N LEU A 248 24.93 -5.65 -4.37
CA LEU A 248 24.09 -6.30 -5.35
C LEU A 248 23.76 -5.40 -6.54
N GLN A 249 23.76 -6.00 -7.72
CA GLN A 249 23.30 -5.43 -8.98
C GLN A 249 22.28 -6.36 -9.62
N VAL A 250 21.45 -5.82 -10.51
CA VAL A 250 20.45 -6.57 -11.27
C VAL A 250 20.70 -6.40 -12.74
N ARG A 251 20.95 -7.49 -13.47
CA ARG A 251 21.05 -7.50 -14.93
C ARG A 251 19.81 -8.11 -15.55
N ARG A 252 19.15 -7.36 -16.43
CA ARG A 252 18.09 -7.89 -17.28
C ARG A 252 18.68 -8.39 -18.58
N TYR A 253 18.44 -9.65 -18.89
CA TYR A 253 18.82 -10.25 -20.18
C TYR A 253 17.67 -10.17 -21.17
N PHE A 254 18.02 -10.08 -22.45
CA PHE A 254 17.07 -9.97 -23.55
C PHE A 254 17.30 -11.05 -24.60
N HIS A 255 16.20 -11.45 -25.24
CA HIS A 255 16.21 -12.32 -26.41
C HIS A 255 15.15 -11.81 -27.38
N ASP A 256 15.54 -11.57 -28.64
CA ASP A 256 14.64 -11.04 -29.68
C ASP A 256 13.86 -9.79 -29.26
N GLY A 257 14.52 -8.88 -28.54
CA GLY A 257 13.91 -7.63 -28.04
C GLY A 257 12.92 -7.81 -26.87
N GLN A 258 12.79 -9.04 -26.34
CA GLN A 258 11.96 -9.34 -25.16
C GLN A 258 12.82 -9.59 -23.93
N ALA A 259 12.27 -9.23 -22.76
CA ALA A 259 12.88 -9.53 -21.47
C ALA A 259 12.88 -11.05 -21.24
N LEU A 260 14.07 -11.63 -21.05
CA LEU A 260 14.30 -13.07 -20.92
C LEU A 260 14.32 -13.53 -19.45
N ALA A 261 15.07 -12.81 -18.62
CA ALA A 261 15.28 -13.09 -17.20
C ALA A 261 15.99 -11.91 -16.51
N ASP A 262 15.81 -11.76 -15.20
CA ASP A 262 16.62 -10.85 -14.37
C ASP A 262 17.54 -11.67 -13.45
N ALA A 263 18.84 -11.39 -13.52
CA ALA A 263 19.87 -11.98 -12.66
C ALA A 263 20.28 -11.00 -11.57
N ILE A 264 20.28 -11.45 -10.31
CA ILE A 264 20.85 -10.70 -9.19
C ILE A 264 22.26 -11.23 -8.96
N TYR A 265 23.25 -10.36 -8.97
CA TYR A 265 24.65 -10.72 -8.80
C TYR A 265 25.38 -9.74 -7.89
N ASP A 266 26.55 -10.14 -7.39
CA ASP A 266 27.42 -9.29 -6.58
C ASP A 266 28.41 -8.54 -7.49
N GLU A 267 28.44 -7.21 -7.43
CA GLU A 267 29.37 -6.37 -8.19
C GLU A 267 30.83 -6.69 -7.87
N GLN A 268 31.13 -7.21 -6.67
CA GLN A 268 32.48 -7.65 -6.30
C GLN A 268 32.86 -9.00 -6.90
N SER A 269 31.91 -9.72 -7.50
CA SER A 269 32.12 -11.02 -8.15
C SER A 269 31.42 -10.98 -9.51
N PRO A 270 32.00 -10.29 -10.51
CA PRO A 270 31.34 -10.06 -11.79
C PRO A 270 31.02 -11.39 -12.47
N MET A 271 29.84 -11.42 -13.11
CA MET A 271 29.39 -12.59 -13.85
C MET A 271 30.31 -12.87 -15.04
N GLY A 272 30.47 -14.16 -15.35
CA GLY A 272 31.10 -14.57 -16.60
C GLY A 272 30.25 -14.21 -17.82
N ASP A 273 30.72 -14.60 -19.02
CA ASP A 273 30.01 -14.37 -20.28
C ASP A 273 28.64 -15.08 -20.29
N GLY A 274 28.54 -16.26 -19.66
CA GLY A 274 27.28 -16.94 -19.36
C GLY A 274 26.88 -16.83 -17.89
N CYS A 275 25.60 -17.00 -17.59
CA CYS A 275 25.06 -16.90 -16.24
C CYS A 275 24.02 -18.01 -15.98
N THR A 276 24.08 -18.65 -14.82
CA THR A 276 22.96 -19.49 -14.35
C THR A 276 22.31 -18.79 -13.18
N ILE A 277 21.01 -18.51 -13.30
CA ILE A 277 20.21 -17.98 -12.20
C ILE A 277 19.44 -19.10 -11.52
N ILE A 278 19.32 -18.99 -10.20
CA ILE A 278 18.65 -19.94 -9.32
C ILE A 278 17.53 -19.19 -8.60
N ASP A 279 16.32 -19.73 -8.64
CA ASP A 279 15.20 -19.15 -7.90
C ASP A 279 15.44 -19.32 -6.39
N PRO A 280 15.48 -18.23 -5.61
CA PRO A 280 15.73 -18.32 -4.16
C PRO A 280 14.59 -19.03 -3.40
N MET A 281 13.40 -19.13 -4.00
CA MET A 281 12.25 -19.82 -3.40
C MET A 281 12.18 -21.30 -3.78
N ASP A 282 12.81 -21.69 -4.89
CA ASP A 282 12.89 -23.06 -5.36
C ASP A 282 14.24 -23.31 -6.05
N VAL A 283 15.20 -23.83 -5.29
CA VAL A 283 16.56 -24.12 -5.76
C VAL A 283 16.61 -25.13 -6.92
N THR A 284 15.53 -25.89 -7.16
CA THR A 284 15.43 -26.80 -8.31
C THR A 284 15.10 -26.06 -9.61
N HIS A 285 14.52 -24.86 -9.50
CA HIS A 285 14.21 -24.01 -10.63
C HIS A 285 15.43 -23.16 -10.99
N ARG A 286 16.13 -23.60 -12.04
CA ARG A 286 17.36 -22.98 -12.53
C ARG A 286 17.21 -22.61 -14.00
N LYS A 287 17.75 -21.46 -14.39
CA LYS A 287 17.76 -21.02 -15.80
C LYS A 287 19.18 -20.67 -16.22
N SER A 288 19.66 -21.35 -17.25
CA SER A 288 20.93 -21.04 -17.89
C SER A 288 20.73 -19.97 -18.96
N ILE A 289 21.57 -18.94 -18.93
CA ILE A 289 21.61 -17.81 -19.84
C ILE A 289 22.92 -17.95 -20.64
N PRO A 290 22.84 -18.17 -21.97
CA PRO A 290 24.02 -18.42 -22.79
C PRO A 290 25.00 -17.24 -22.83
N PRO A 291 26.30 -17.53 -23.05
CA PRO A 291 27.29 -16.53 -23.42
C PRO A 291 26.85 -15.63 -24.57
N GLY A 292 27.20 -14.35 -24.53
CA GLY A 292 26.81 -13.37 -25.54
C GLY A 292 25.33 -12.95 -25.52
N THR A 293 24.53 -13.38 -24.54
CA THR A 293 23.15 -12.88 -24.38
C THR A 293 23.19 -11.40 -23.99
N ALA A 294 22.52 -10.54 -24.77
CA ALA A 294 22.45 -9.12 -24.49
C ALA A 294 21.80 -8.87 -23.11
N GLY A 295 22.42 -8.00 -22.30
CA GLY A 295 21.88 -7.62 -21.00
C GLY A 295 22.17 -6.17 -20.64
N GLU A 296 21.31 -5.60 -19.79
CA GLU A 296 21.47 -4.26 -19.24
C GLU A 296 21.41 -4.28 -17.71
N ASP A 297 22.29 -3.53 -17.05
CA ASP A 297 22.25 -3.36 -15.59
C ASP A 297 21.17 -2.33 -15.23
N LEU A 298 20.28 -2.69 -14.31
CA LEU A 298 19.08 -1.92 -13.98
C LEU A 298 19.30 -0.88 -12.88
N LEU A 299 20.24 -1.11 -11.95
CA LEU A 299 20.52 -0.15 -10.89
C LEU A 299 21.55 0.87 -11.38
N VAL A 300 21.10 2.12 -11.49
CA VAL A 300 21.95 3.26 -11.83
C VAL A 300 22.17 4.14 -10.59
N PRO A 301 23.38 4.67 -10.38
CA PRO A 301 23.68 5.49 -9.21
C PRO A 301 22.92 6.82 -9.29
N LEU A 302 22.14 7.14 -8.25
CA LEU A 302 21.44 8.42 -8.15
C LEU A 302 22.29 9.50 -7.47
N PHE A 303 23.05 9.11 -6.44
CA PHE A 303 23.90 9.99 -5.65
C PHE A 303 25.29 9.36 -5.45
N ARG A 304 26.34 10.19 -5.45
CA ARG A 304 27.71 9.82 -5.07
C ARG A 304 28.28 10.93 -4.19
N GLY A 305 28.80 10.58 -3.01
CA GLY A 305 29.37 11.55 -2.07
C GLY A 305 28.40 12.69 -1.70
N GLY A 306 27.11 12.37 -1.53
CA GLY A 306 26.06 13.36 -1.22
C GLY A 306 25.62 14.25 -2.39
N LYS A 307 26.22 14.10 -3.58
CA LYS A 307 25.86 14.87 -4.78
C LYS A 307 25.01 14.01 -5.72
N ARG A 308 23.93 14.59 -6.27
CA ARG A 308 23.11 13.93 -7.31
C ARG A 308 23.94 13.81 -8.59
N VAL A 309 24.11 12.59 -9.08
CA VAL A 309 24.84 12.28 -10.33
C VAL A 309 23.92 11.76 -11.44
N TYR A 310 22.64 11.56 -11.14
CA TYR A 310 21.63 11.13 -12.11
C TYR A 310 20.72 12.29 -12.53
N ASP A 311 20.49 12.41 -13.83
CA ASP A 311 19.55 13.36 -14.39
C ASP A 311 18.13 12.82 -14.28
N ILE A 312 17.31 13.50 -13.48
CA ILE A 312 15.94 13.09 -13.20
C ILE A 312 15.10 13.33 -14.47
N PRO A 313 14.50 12.29 -15.08
CA PRO A 313 13.67 12.46 -16.27
C PRO A 313 12.36 13.19 -15.94
N SER A 314 11.71 13.77 -16.95
CA SER A 314 10.35 14.29 -16.80
C SER A 314 9.35 13.17 -16.54
N ALA A 315 8.17 13.53 -16.04
CA ALA A 315 7.08 12.57 -15.82
C ALA A 315 6.63 11.90 -17.13
N GLU A 316 6.65 12.62 -18.24
CA GLU A 316 6.34 12.12 -19.58
C GLU A 316 7.37 11.07 -20.02
N SER A 317 8.67 11.40 -19.90
CA SER A 317 9.75 10.46 -20.23
C SER A 317 9.71 9.22 -19.35
N ALA A 318 9.42 9.35 -18.06
CA ALA A 318 9.25 8.21 -17.15
C ALA A 318 8.07 7.32 -17.57
N ARG A 319 6.93 7.92 -17.95
CA ARG A 319 5.75 7.19 -18.44
C ARG A 319 6.05 6.44 -19.74
N ASP A 320 6.75 7.08 -20.67
CA ASP A 320 7.04 6.48 -21.97
C ASP A 320 8.07 5.36 -21.83
N ARG A 321 9.08 5.52 -20.97
CA ARG A 321 9.98 4.44 -20.57
C ARG A 321 9.22 3.26 -19.96
N ALA A 322 8.27 3.51 -19.04
CA ALA A 322 7.48 2.44 -18.44
C ALA A 322 6.65 1.66 -19.48
N ARG A 323 6.08 2.35 -20.46
CA ARG A 323 5.35 1.72 -21.57
C ARG A 323 6.26 0.88 -22.45
N GLN A 324 7.42 1.40 -22.82
CA GLN A 324 8.41 0.68 -23.63
C GLN A 324 8.91 -0.58 -22.91
N GLN A 325 9.27 -0.46 -21.64
CA GLN A 325 9.71 -1.59 -20.82
C GLN A 325 8.61 -2.65 -20.66
N MET A 326 7.36 -2.24 -20.43
CA MET A 326 6.22 -3.16 -20.37
C MET A 326 5.98 -3.90 -21.70
N ALA A 327 6.27 -3.26 -22.84
CA ALA A 327 6.12 -3.89 -24.15
C ALA A 327 7.10 -5.06 -24.34
N MET A 328 8.28 -5.01 -23.71
CA MET A 328 9.33 -6.04 -23.82
C MET A 328 8.97 -7.35 -23.11
N PHE A 329 8.00 -7.40 -22.22
CA PHE A 329 7.60 -8.66 -21.56
C PHE A 329 6.67 -9.49 -22.44
N HIS A 330 6.88 -10.81 -22.48
CA HIS A 330 6.02 -11.74 -23.21
C HIS A 330 4.56 -11.65 -22.73
N ALA A 331 3.60 -11.79 -23.65
CA ALA A 331 2.16 -11.65 -23.36
C ALA A 331 1.71 -12.57 -22.21
N GLY A 332 2.27 -13.78 -22.13
CA GLY A 332 1.99 -14.75 -21.06
C GLY A 332 2.28 -14.26 -19.65
N ILE A 333 3.29 -13.39 -19.48
CA ILE A 333 3.67 -12.76 -18.20
C ILE A 333 2.72 -11.60 -17.88
N LYS A 334 2.22 -10.90 -18.91
CA LYS A 334 1.35 -9.71 -18.78
C LYS A 334 -0.13 -10.05 -18.55
N ARG A 335 -0.52 -11.33 -18.65
CA ARG A 335 -1.92 -11.75 -18.46
C ARG A 335 -2.39 -11.47 -17.03
N ARG A 336 -3.67 -11.11 -16.89
CA ARG A 336 -4.26 -10.83 -15.57
C ARG A 336 -4.62 -12.10 -14.79
N ALA A 337 -4.99 -13.16 -15.51
CA ALA A 337 -5.32 -14.46 -14.93
C ALA A 337 -4.16 -15.43 -15.19
N ASN A 338 -3.70 -16.09 -14.12
CA ASN A 338 -2.62 -17.09 -14.14
C ASN A 338 -1.40 -16.68 -14.99
N PRO A 339 -0.73 -15.54 -14.68
CA PRO A 339 0.44 -15.11 -15.42
C PRO A 339 1.56 -16.14 -15.31
N HIS A 340 2.32 -16.32 -16.39
CA HIS A 340 3.58 -17.06 -16.29
C HIS A 340 4.55 -16.28 -15.41
N GLN A 341 5.27 -16.99 -14.54
CA GLN A 341 6.31 -16.37 -13.73
C GLN A 341 7.44 -15.89 -14.65
N TYR A 342 7.82 -14.63 -14.46
CA TYR A 342 9.02 -14.09 -15.10
C TYR A 342 10.25 -14.63 -14.37
N PRO A 343 11.24 -15.21 -15.07
CA PRO A 343 12.41 -15.77 -14.42
C PRO A 343 13.24 -14.68 -13.73
N VAL A 344 13.40 -14.81 -12.41
CA VAL A 344 14.27 -13.98 -11.58
C VAL A 344 15.02 -14.91 -10.64
N GLY A 345 16.32 -14.70 -10.48
CA GLY A 345 17.11 -15.54 -9.58
C GLY A 345 18.44 -14.95 -9.20
N LEU A 346 19.05 -15.56 -8.18
CA LEU A 346 20.42 -15.27 -7.79
C LEU A 346 21.37 -15.95 -8.77
N GLU A 347 22.41 -15.25 -9.18
CA GLU A 347 23.53 -15.86 -9.88
C GLU A 347 24.14 -16.97 -9.02
N GLU A 348 24.58 -18.06 -9.65
CA GLU A 348 25.04 -19.28 -8.98
C GLU A 348 26.15 -19.06 -7.95
N GLY A 349 27.13 -18.21 -8.23
CA GLY A 349 28.16 -17.79 -7.28
C GLY A 349 27.58 -17.06 -6.06
N LEU A 350 26.65 -16.13 -6.28
CA LEU A 350 25.93 -15.45 -5.21
C LEU A 350 25.10 -16.43 -4.35
N GLN A 351 24.34 -17.33 -4.97
CA GLN A 351 23.54 -18.34 -4.25
C GLN A 351 24.42 -19.28 -3.40
N ARG A 352 25.58 -19.67 -3.93
CA ARG A 352 26.55 -20.50 -3.22
C ARG A 352 27.07 -19.78 -1.97
N ARG A 353 27.45 -18.52 -2.12
CA ARG A 353 27.93 -17.69 -1.01
C ARG A 353 26.87 -17.47 0.06
N GLU A 354 25.62 -17.23 -0.34
CA GLU A 354 24.50 -17.14 0.59
C GLU A 354 24.35 -18.44 1.40
N THR A 355 24.42 -19.58 0.73
CA THR A 355 24.32 -20.91 1.35
C THR A 355 25.47 -21.16 2.33
N GLU A 356 26.70 -20.82 1.94
CA GLU A 356 27.89 -20.94 2.81
C GLU A 356 27.76 -20.07 4.06
N LEU A 357 27.37 -18.81 3.92
CA LEU A 357 27.18 -17.89 5.05
C LEU A 357 26.05 -18.35 5.99
N LEU A 358 24.96 -18.89 5.44
CA LEU A 358 23.88 -19.49 6.24
C LEU A 358 24.35 -20.73 7.02
N LEU A 359 25.17 -21.59 6.40
CA LEU A 359 25.72 -22.78 7.06
C LEU A 359 26.69 -22.39 8.18
N ASN A 360 27.56 -21.41 7.96
CA ASN A 360 28.51 -20.92 8.97
C ASN A 360 27.76 -20.28 10.15
N ALA A 361 26.78 -19.41 9.87
CA ALA A 361 25.98 -18.77 10.92
C ALA A 361 25.19 -19.78 11.78
N ARG A 362 24.79 -20.93 11.21
CA ARG A 362 24.14 -22.03 11.96
C ARG A 362 25.11 -22.88 12.77
N ARG A 363 26.39 -22.93 12.38
CA ARG A 363 27.45 -23.68 13.08
C ARG A 363 28.07 -22.90 14.23
N GLY A 364 27.83 -21.59 14.32
CA GLY A 364 28.40 -20.73 15.35
C GLY A 364 29.86 -20.34 15.11
N ASP A 365 30.38 -20.59 13.90
CA ASP A 365 31.68 -20.07 13.48
C ASP A 365 31.49 -18.65 12.91
N PRO A 366 32.32 -17.67 13.33
CA PRO A 366 32.20 -16.27 12.96
C PRO A 366 32.41 -15.99 11.47
#